data_AF-A0A3Q0ILV5-F1
#
_entry.id   AF-A0A3Q0ILV5-F1
#
_cell.length_a   1.000
_cell.length_b   1.000
_cell.length_c   1.000
_cell.angle_alpha   90.00
_cell.angle_beta   90.00
_cell.angle_gamma   90.00
#
_symmetry.space_group_name_H-M   'P 1'
#
loop_
_entity.id
_entity.type
_entity.pdbx_description
1 polymer ?
#
loop_
_entity_poly.entity_id
_entity_poly.type
_entity_poly.pdbx_seq_one_letter_code
_entity_poly.pdbx_strand_id
1 'polypeptide(L)'
;MSMDAVGIRPSDVAALTCPSVVNKWSLRQAFTTCYPVNLDPNDRQALNIVSIFYFTYLVKLSELLETIFFILRKKYNQVSVLHLYHHVSTLFICWWGSRYYPGGLALFPILLNSSVHIIMYTYYLIANFGPKWQALVAPIKPYITIIQMAQFTLLILMSFVLVSPYYCKDGPQTLAYIFLPNLVLVYYLFYQFFKRTYLGTDHPNKYPNKTNKKLQQLQEQYQRQKQNGGQWSQKSK
;
A
#
# COMPACT_ATOMS: atom_id res chain seq x y z
N MET A 1 -26.33 -24.26 4.27
CA MET A 1 -25.23 -25.15 3.87
C MET A 1 -25.69 -25.93 2.66
N SER A 2 -25.27 -25.52 1.47
CA SER A 2 -25.22 -26.31 0.23
C SER A 2 -24.36 -25.51 -0.75
N MET A 3 -23.07 -25.84 -0.75
CA MET A 3 -22.06 -25.33 -1.66
C MET A 3 -22.12 -26.23 -2.91
N ASP A 4 -22.82 -25.80 -3.95
CA ASP A 4 -22.76 -26.46 -5.25
C ASP A 4 -22.16 -25.51 -6.29
N ALA A 5 -20.83 -25.61 -6.36
CA ALA A 5 -20.04 -25.70 -7.58
C ALA A 5 -20.31 -24.64 -8.67
N VAL A 6 -19.71 -23.45 -8.49
CA VAL A 6 -19.19 -22.70 -9.64
C VAL A 6 -18.07 -23.54 -10.24
N GLY A 7 -18.42 -24.34 -11.25
CA GLY A 7 -17.50 -25.21 -11.99
C GLY A 7 -16.51 -24.40 -12.82
N ILE A 8 -15.54 -23.77 -12.16
CA ILE A 8 -14.38 -23.16 -12.82
C ILE A 8 -13.40 -24.30 -13.10
N ARG A 9 -13.30 -24.71 -14.37
CA ARG A 9 -12.32 -25.72 -14.77
C ARG A 9 -10.91 -25.12 -14.62
N PRO A 10 -9.88 -25.91 -14.27
CA PRO A 10 -8.49 -25.44 -14.26
C PRO A 10 -8.03 -24.82 -15.60
N SER A 11 -8.65 -25.22 -16.71
CA SER A 11 -8.46 -24.62 -18.04
C SER A 11 -9.00 -23.20 -18.17
N ASP A 12 -10.02 -22.82 -17.38
CA ASP A 12 -10.58 -21.46 -17.36
C ASP A 12 -9.68 -20.51 -16.58
N VAL A 13 -8.90 -21.04 -15.63
CA VAL A 13 -7.83 -20.30 -14.94
C VAL A 13 -6.65 -20.05 -15.89
N ALA A 14 -6.37 -20.97 -16.82
CA ALA A 14 -5.39 -20.76 -17.89
C ALA A 14 -5.87 -19.75 -18.96
N ALA A 15 -7.18 -19.49 -19.07
CA ALA A 15 -7.71 -18.41 -19.90
C ALA A 15 -7.53 -17.02 -19.24
N LEU A 16 -7.17 -16.92 -17.95
CA LEU A 16 -6.83 -15.66 -17.28
C LEU A 16 -5.52 -15.05 -17.80
N THR A 17 -4.71 -15.81 -18.55
CA THR A 17 -3.50 -15.31 -19.23
C THR A 17 -3.77 -14.96 -20.69
N CYS A 18 -5.00 -14.60 -21.07
CA CYS A 18 -5.35 -14.28 -22.45
C CYS A 18 -4.43 -13.17 -23.00
N PRO A 19 -3.46 -13.49 -23.88
CA PRO A 19 -2.54 -12.49 -24.43
C PRO A 19 -3.29 -11.45 -25.26
N SER A 20 -4.49 -11.79 -25.73
CA SER A 20 -5.37 -10.93 -26.54
C SER A 20 -5.90 -9.71 -25.79
N VAL A 21 -6.11 -9.83 -24.47
CA VAL A 21 -6.52 -8.71 -23.61
C VAL A 21 -5.30 -7.88 -23.22
N VAL A 22 -4.13 -8.48 -23.04
CA VAL A 22 -2.90 -7.75 -22.67
C VAL A 22 -2.25 -7.03 -23.87
N ASN A 23 -2.29 -7.61 -25.08
CA ASN A 23 -1.65 -7.06 -26.29
C ASN A 23 -2.32 -5.79 -26.84
N LYS A 24 -3.50 -5.41 -26.34
CA LYS A 24 -4.23 -4.20 -26.77
C LYS A 24 -4.30 -3.10 -25.71
N TRP A 25 -3.60 -3.24 -24.58
CA TRP A 25 -3.52 -2.19 -23.55
C TRP A 25 -2.13 -1.57 -23.55
N SER A 26 -1.80 -0.86 -24.63
CA SER A 26 -0.67 0.07 -24.57
C SER A 26 -0.97 1.18 -23.58
N LEU A 27 0.03 1.68 -22.86
CA LEU A 27 -0.11 2.88 -22.00
C LEU A 27 -0.84 4.00 -22.76
N ARG A 28 -0.49 4.17 -24.04
CA ARG A 28 -1.13 5.14 -24.94
C ARG A 28 -2.65 4.96 -25.00
N GLN A 29 -3.16 3.75 -25.27
CA GLN A 29 -4.60 3.49 -25.36
C GLN A 29 -5.33 3.70 -24.03
N ALA A 30 -4.70 3.38 -22.90
CA ALA A 30 -5.28 3.66 -21.59
C ALA A 30 -5.46 5.17 -21.35
N PHE A 31 -4.51 6.01 -21.81
CA PHE A 31 -4.55 7.48 -21.65
C PHE A 31 -5.38 8.21 -22.72
N THR A 32 -5.61 7.61 -23.89
CA THR A 32 -6.27 8.31 -25.03
C THR A 32 -7.68 7.83 -25.35
N THR A 33 -8.13 6.70 -24.78
CA THR A 33 -9.41 6.08 -25.18
C THR A 33 -10.20 5.67 -23.96
N CYS A 34 -11.40 6.23 -23.80
CA CYS A 34 -12.32 5.81 -22.76
C CYS A 34 -13.05 4.53 -23.21
N TYR A 35 -12.74 3.40 -22.59
CA TYR A 35 -13.45 2.15 -22.82
C TYR A 35 -14.69 2.09 -21.91
N PRO A 36 -15.91 2.07 -22.48
CA PRO A 36 -17.13 1.96 -21.71
C PRO A 36 -17.24 0.59 -21.04
N VAL A 37 -18.05 0.50 -19.98
CA VAL A 37 -18.34 -0.77 -19.31
C VAL A 37 -19.32 -1.55 -20.17
N ASN A 38 -18.96 -2.77 -20.58
CA ASN A 38 -19.91 -3.68 -21.22
C ASN A 38 -20.64 -4.49 -20.13
N LEU A 39 -21.97 -4.41 -20.12
CA LEU A 39 -22.85 -5.10 -19.16
C LEU A 39 -23.76 -6.14 -19.83
N ASP A 40 -23.49 -6.53 -21.07
CA ASP A 40 -24.28 -7.55 -21.78
C ASP A 40 -24.13 -8.93 -21.09
N PRO A 41 -25.21 -9.51 -20.55
CA PRO A 41 -25.16 -10.81 -19.89
C PRO A 41 -24.88 -11.98 -20.84
N ASN A 42 -25.01 -11.79 -22.15
CA ASN A 42 -24.73 -12.82 -23.16
C ASN A 42 -23.28 -12.77 -23.66
N ASP A 43 -22.55 -11.69 -23.37
CA ASP A 43 -21.14 -11.58 -23.72
C ASP A 43 -20.26 -12.30 -22.68
N ARG A 44 -19.67 -13.42 -23.09
CA ARG A 44 -18.71 -14.18 -22.27
C ARG A 44 -17.53 -13.33 -21.81
N GLN A 45 -17.08 -12.36 -22.60
CA GLN A 45 -15.97 -11.49 -22.21
C GLN A 45 -16.38 -10.53 -21.08
N ALA A 46 -17.58 -9.96 -21.15
CA ALA A 46 -18.13 -9.12 -20.10
C ALA A 46 -18.25 -9.91 -18.78
N LEU A 47 -18.81 -11.13 -18.82
CA LEU A 47 -18.92 -12.00 -17.64
C LEU A 47 -17.56 -12.36 -17.01
N ASN A 48 -16.53 -12.60 -17.83
CA ASN A 48 -15.17 -12.84 -17.34
C ASN A 48 -14.61 -11.61 -16.64
N ILE A 49 -14.83 -10.40 -17.18
CA ILE A 49 -14.39 -9.16 -16.55
C ILE A 49 -15.10 -8.94 -15.22
N VAL A 50 -16.43 -9.14 -15.15
CA VAL A 50 -17.17 -9.06 -13.87
C VAL A 50 -16.61 -10.06 -12.85
N SER A 51 -16.29 -11.28 -13.28
CA SER A 51 -15.66 -12.28 -12.41
C SER A 51 -14.31 -11.81 -11.86
N ILE A 52 -13.47 -11.19 -12.69
CA ILE A 52 -12.18 -10.61 -12.24
C ILE A 52 -12.41 -9.54 -11.17
N PHE A 53 -13.41 -8.66 -11.33
CA PHE A 53 -13.74 -7.65 -10.32
C PHE A 53 -14.21 -8.28 -9.01
N TYR A 54 -15.02 -9.32 -9.08
CA TYR A 54 -15.47 -10.06 -7.90
C TYR A 54 -14.31 -10.75 -7.17
N PHE A 55 -13.43 -11.44 -7.90
CA PHE A 55 -12.23 -12.04 -7.32
C PHE A 55 -11.29 -10.99 -6.72
N THR A 56 -11.13 -9.84 -7.37
CA THR A 56 -10.33 -8.73 -6.85
C THR A 56 -10.89 -8.23 -5.52
N TYR A 57 -12.21 -8.11 -5.40
CA TYR A 57 -12.85 -7.75 -4.13
C TYR A 57 -12.56 -8.78 -3.02
N LEU A 58 -12.65 -10.08 -3.31
CA LEU A 58 -12.32 -11.14 -2.35
C LEU A 58 -10.85 -11.09 -1.92
N VAL A 59 -9.93 -10.84 -2.85
CA VAL A 59 -8.50 -10.65 -2.55
C VAL A 59 -8.31 -9.46 -1.61
N LYS A 60 -8.93 -8.31 -1.89
CA LYS A 60 -8.86 -7.14 -1.00
C LYS A 60 -9.44 -7.39 0.39
N LEU A 61 -10.51 -8.18 0.47
CA LEU A 61 -11.07 -8.60 1.75
C LEU A 61 -10.06 -9.46 2.52
N SER A 62 -9.38 -10.40 1.85
CA SER A 62 -8.35 -11.24 2.47
C SER A 62 -7.15 -10.43 2.97
N GLU A 63 -6.71 -9.41 2.22
CA GLU A 63 -5.64 -8.49 2.64
C GLU A 63 -6.04 -7.73 3.91
N LEU A 64 -7.29 -7.24 4.00
CA LEU A 64 -7.77 -6.57 5.21
C LEU A 64 -7.83 -7.55 6.40
N LEU A 65 -8.27 -8.78 6.19
CA LEU A 65 -8.29 -9.80 7.24
C LEU A 65 -6.88 -10.07 7.80
N GLU A 66 -5.85 -10.12 6.96
CA GLU A 66 -4.44 -10.24 7.40
C GLU A 66 -4.07 -9.11 8.37
N THR A 67 -4.41 -7.86 8.03
CA THR A 67 -4.14 -6.72 8.91
C THR A 67 -4.86 -6.82 10.25
N ILE A 68 -6.13 -7.28 10.24
CA ILE A 68 -6.91 -7.52 11.45
C ILE A 68 -6.22 -8.59 12.31
N PHE A 69 -5.76 -9.68 11.71
CA PHE A 69 -5.01 -10.71 12.44
C PHE A 69 -3.71 -10.19 13.05
N PHE A 70 -2.98 -9.30 12.39
CA PHE A 70 -1.77 -8.69 12.98
C PHE A 70 -2.09 -7.80 14.17
N ILE A 71 -3.18 -7.03 14.10
CA ILE A 71 -3.66 -6.20 15.21
C ILE A 71 -4.09 -7.09 16.40
N LEU A 72 -4.87 -8.14 16.14
CA LEU A 72 -5.32 -9.09 17.16
C LEU A 72 -4.14 -9.83 17.83
N ARG A 73 -3.08 -10.13 17.06
CA ARG A 73 -1.82 -10.71 17.58
C ARG A 73 -0.90 -9.70 18.26
N LYS A 74 -1.34 -8.46 18.46
CA LYS A 74 -0.57 -7.35 19.06
C LYS A 74 0.78 -7.07 18.35
N LYS A 75 0.91 -7.40 17.05
CA LYS A 75 2.11 -7.13 16.24
C LYS A 75 2.05 -5.74 15.59
N TYR A 76 1.88 -4.70 16.41
CA TYR A 76 1.74 -3.31 15.95
C TYR A 76 2.95 -2.76 15.18
N ASN A 77 4.12 -3.39 15.32
CA ASN A 77 5.32 -3.00 14.58
C ASN A 77 5.23 -3.28 13.06
N GLN A 78 4.29 -4.14 12.63
CA GLN A 78 4.12 -4.52 11.22
C GLN A 78 3.04 -3.70 10.50
N VAL A 79 2.09 -3.11 11.25
CA VAL A 79 0.95 -2.37 10.70
C VAL A 79 1.11 -0.88 10.99
N SER A 80 1.44 -0.10 9.96
CA SER A 80 1.44 1.35 10.06
C SER A 80 0.04 1.92 9.86
N VAL A 81 -0.19 3.16 10.33
CA VAL A 81 -1.45 3.89 10.05
C VAL A 81 -1.69 4.04 8.53
N LEU A 82 -0.62 4.23 7.75
CA LEU A 82 -0.66 4.27 6.29
C LEU A 82 -1.19 2.96 5.71
N HIS A 83 -0.65 1.83 6.18
CA HIS A 83 -1.06 0.51 5.74
C HIS A 83 -2.54 0.27 6.04
N LEU A 84 -2.99 0.54 7.27
CA LEU A 84 -4.39 0.36 7.65
C LEU A 84 -5.33 1.26 6.83
N TYR A 85 -5.01 2.55 6.69
CA TYR A 85 -5.80 3.48 5.89
C TYR A 85 -5.92 3.03 4.43
N HIS A 86 -4.81 2.60 3.83
CA HIS A 86 -4.79 2.09 2.45
C HIS A 86 -5.64 0.82 2.31
N HIS A 87 -5.48 -0.19 3.16
CA HIS A 87 -6.24 -1.45 3.03
C HIS A 87 -7.75 -1.25 3.25
N VAL A 88 -8.14 -0.40 4.21
CA VAL A 88 -9.56 -0.08 4.43
C VAL A 88 -10.13 0.68 3.24
N SER A 89 -9.49 1.76 2.82
CA SER A 89 -10.02 2.60 1.74
C SER A 89 -10.06 1.89 0.39
N THR A 90 -9.04 1.09 0.05
CA THR A 90 -9.02 0.31 -1.20
C THR A 90 -10.08 -0.79 -1.23
N LEU A 91 -10.39 -1.42 -0.10
CA LEU A 91 -11.50 -2.38 -0.02
C LEU A 91 -12.85 -1.70 -0.31
N PHE A 92 -13.11 -0.54 0.31
CA PHE A 92 -14.35 0.21 0.08
C PHE A 92 -14.50 0.66 -1.38
N ILE A 93 -13.42 1.17 -1.98
CA ILE A 93 -13.41 1.59 -3.39
C ILE A 93 -13.59 0.39 -4.31
N CYS A 94 -12.96 -0.74 -4.02
CA CYS A 94 -13.10 -1.97 -4.81
C CYS A 94 -14.52 -2.54 -4.72
N TRP A 95 -15.13 -2.54 -3.54
CA TRP A 95 -16.52 -2.94 -3.37
C TRP A 95 -17.46 -2.05 -4.20
N TRP A 96 -17.31 -0.73 -4.08
CA TRP A 96 -18.11 0.22 -4.87
C TRP A 96 -17.89 0.06 -6.38
N GLY A 97 -16.64 -0.05 -6.82
CA GLY A 97 -16.28 -0.24 -8.23
C GLY A 97 -16.82 -1.54 -8.81
N SER A 98 -16.70 -2.66 -8.08
CA SER A 98 -17.24 -3.95 -8.50
C SER A 98 -18.77 -3.97 -8.60
N ARG A 99 -19.46 -3.18 -7.76
CA ARG A 99 -20.93 -3.12 -7.75
C ARG A 99 -21.51 -2.29 -8.89
N TYR A 100 -20.89 -1.15 -9.20
CA TYR A 100 -21.47 -0.16 -10.11
C TYR A 100 -20.78 -0.06 -11.46
N TYR A 101 -19.48 -0.41 -11.55
CA TYR A 101 -18.68 -0.25 -12.77
C TYR A 101 -17.71 -1.42 -12.99
N PRO A 102 -18.22 -2.66 -13.15
CA PRO A 102 -17.38 -3.84 -13.33
C PRO A 102 -16.85 -3.94 -14.77
N GLY A 103 -15.88 -3.10 -15.13
CA GLY A 103 -15.18 -3.20 -16.42
C GLY A 103 -14.64 -1.89 -16.97
N GLY A 104 -14.35 -1.89 -18.27
CA GLY A 104 -13.79 -0.74 -18.97
C GLY A 104 -12.44 -0.30 -18.41
N LEU A 105 -12.26 1.02 -18.28
CA LEU A 105 -11.00 1.63 -17.80
C LEU A 105 -10.67 1.32 -16.33
N ALA A 106 -11.65 0.85 -15.53
CA ALA A 106 -11.43 0.46 -14.14
C ALA A 106 -10.63 -0.86 -14.00
N LEU A 107 -10.48 -1.65 -15.07
CA LEU A 107 -9.65 -2.86 -15.07
C LEU A 107 -8.14 -2.53 -14.98
N PHE A 108 -7.70 -1.40 -15.56
CA PHE A 108 -6.29 -1.03 -15.59
C PHE A 108 -5.69 -0.78 -14.19
N PRO A 109 -6.34 -0.01 -13.28
CA PRO A 109 -5.90 0.12 -11.90
C PRO A 109 -5.75 -1.22 -11.16
N ILE A 110 -6.64 -2.18 -11.44
CA ILE A 110 -6.61 -3.52 -10.83
C ILE A 110 -5.34 -4.25 -11.30
N LEU A 111 -5.13 -4.36 -12.62
CA LEU A 111 -3.99 -5.07 -13.20
C LEU A 111 -2.65 -4.46 -12.76
N LEU A 112 -2.55 -3.12 -12.76
CA LEU A 112 -1.35 -2.41 -12.33
C LEU A 112 -1.09 -2.58 -10.84
N ASN A 113 -2.13 -2.57 -10.00
CA ASN A 113 -1.96 -2.83 -8.56
C ASN A 113 -1.50 -4.26 -8.30
N SER A 114 -2.11 -5.23 -8.98
CA SER A 114 -1.73 -6.64 -8.86
C SER A 114 -0.27 -6.88 -9.28
N SER A 115 0.20 -6.27 -10.37
CA SER A 115 1.59 -6.44 -10.82
C SER A 115 2.60 -5.90 -9.81
N VAL A 116 2.36 -4.71 -9.24
CA VAL A 116 3.22 -4.14 -8.21
C VAL A 116 3.10 -4.89 -6.88
N HIS A 117 1.90 -5.37 -6.52
CA HIS A 117 1.70 -6.21 -5.34
C HIS A 117 2.47 -7.53 -5.46
N ILE A 118 2.52 -8.17 -6.62
CA ILE A 118 3.34 -9.38 -6.84
C ILE A 118 4.80 -9.08 -6.50
N ILE A 119 5.36 -7.96 -6.98
CA ILE A 119 6.75 -7.56 -6.69
C ILE A 119 6.95 -7.32 -5.18
N MET A 120 6.04 -6.57 -4.55
CA MET A 120 6.11 -6.24 -3.13
C MET A 120 6.00 -7.47 -2.22
N TYR A 121 5.04 -8.36 -2.48
CA TYR A 121 4.86 -9.57 -1.68
C TYR A 121 6.00 -10.57 -1.89
N THR A 122 6.55 -10.66 -3.10
CA THR A 122 7.75 -11.46 -3.37
C THR A 122 8.93 -10.98 -2.51
N TYR A 123 9.12 -9.67 -2.39
CA TYR A 123 10.13 -9.11 -1.49
C TYR A 123 9.89 -9.48 -0.03
N TYR A 124 8.65 -9.35 0.48
CA TYR A 124 8.36 -9.71 1.86
C TYR A 124 8.53 -11.20 2.13
N LEU A 125 8.19 -12.06 1.16
CA LEU A 125 8.45 -13.50 1.25
C LEU A 125 9.94 -13.78 1.42
N ILE A 126 10.79 -13.15 0.60
CA ILE A 126 12.24 -13.34 0.67
C ILE A 126 12.80 -12.79 1.99
N ALA A 127 12.32 -11.64 2.44
CA ALA A 127 12.73 -11.03 3.70
C ALA A 127 12.40 -11.90 4.93
N ASN A 128 11.43 -12.82 4.82
CA ASN A 128 11.03 -13.73 5.91
C ASN A 128 11.87 -15.01 6.03
N PHE A 129 12.78 -15.32 5.08
CA PHE A 129 13.65 -16.51 5.16
C PHE A 129 14.82 -16.38 6.15
N GLY A 130 14.93 -15.25 6.86
CA GLY A 130 15.85 -15.06 7.98
C GLY A 130 16.85 -13.91 7.82
N PRO A 131 17.73 -13.68 8.81
CA PRO A 131 18.59 -12.49 8.87
C PRO A 131 19.54 -12.32 7.68
N LYS A 132 20.03 -13.44 7.13
CA LYS A 132 20.91 -13.45 5.94
C LYS A 132 20.20 -12.91 4.71
N TRP A 133 18.98 -13.38 4.45
CA TRP A 133 18.15 -12.93 3.33
C TRP A 133 17.68 -11.49 3.53
N GLN A 134 17.34 -11.12 4.77
CA GLN A 134 16.95 -9.76 5.11
C GLN A 134 18.07 -8.73 4.80
N ALA A 135 19.33 -9.07 5.09
CA ALA A 135 20.48 -8.24 4.73
C ALA A 135 20.68 -8.12 3.21
N LEU A 136 20.44 -9.20 2.46
CA LEU A 136 20.55 -9.21 1.00
C LEU A 136 19.48 -8.34 0.32
N VAL A 137 18.25 -8.34 0.83
CA VAL A 137 17.13 -7.60 0.23
C VAL A 137 16.97 -6.17 0.76
N ALA A 138 17.55 -5.84 1.91
CA ALA A 138 17.53 -4.49 2.50
C ALA A 138 17.81 -3.34 1.49
N PRO A 139 18.81 -3.42 0.59
CA PRO A 139 19.07 -2.34 -0.38
C PRO A 139 17.98 -2.19 -1.46
N ILE A 140 17.14 -3.21 -1.68
CA ILE A 140 16.07 -3.22 -2.70
C ILE A 140 14.81 -2.49 -2.20
N LYS A 141 14.64 -2.40 -0.88
CA LYS A 141 13.49 -1.78 -0.21
C LYS A 141 13.10 -0.37 -0.74
N PRO A 142 14.03 0.60 -0.95
CA PRO A 142 13.67 1.91 -1.52
C PRO A 142 13.12 1.80 -2.95
N TYR A 143 13.66 0.92 -3.79
CA TYR A 143 13.21 0.74 -5.17
C TYR A 143 11.77 0.24 -5.24
N ILE A 144 11.37 -0.65 -4.34
CA ILE A 144 9.99 -1.13 -4.23
C ILE A 144 9.04 0.03 -3.89
N THR A 145 9.45 0.90 -2.96
CA THR A 145 8.67 2.08 -2.59
C THR A 145 8.56 3.07 -3.76
N ILE A 146 9.64 3.25 -4.55
CA ILE A 146 9.64 4.09 -5.75
C ILE A 146 8.69 3.51 -6.81
N ILE A 147 8.68 2.20 -7.03
CA ILE A 147 7.76 1.54 -7.97
C ILE A 147 6.30 1.74 -7.54
N GLN A 148 5.99 1.60 -6.24
CA GLN A 148 4.65 1.87 -5.71
C GLN A 148 4.24 3.34 -5.90
N MET A 149 5.15 4.29 -5.66
CA MET A 149 4.88 5.71 -5.91
C MET A 149 4.69 6.00 -7.40
N ALA A 150 5.49 5.39 -8.29
CA ALA A 150 5.34 5.53 -9.72
C ALA A 150 3.99 4.99 -10.22
N GLN A 151 3.53 3.85 -9.66
CA GLN A 151 2.17 3.33 -9.89
C GLN A 151 1.12 4.38 -9.52
N PHE A 152 1.19 4.96 -8.33
CA PHE A 152 0.21 5.97 -7.89
C PHE A 152 0.23 7.21 -8.81
N THR A 153 1.40 7.69 -9.23
CA THR A 153 1.50 8.79 -10.20
C THR A 153 0.80 8.44 -11.51
N LEU A 154 1.01 7.23 -12.04
CA LEU A 154 0.35 6.78 -13.26
C LEU A 154 -1.18 6.75 -13.11
N LEU A 155 -1.67 6.24 -11.98
CA LEU A 155 -3.11 6.18 -11.68
C LEU A 155 -3.73 7.57 -11.46
N ILE A 156 -2.99 8.52 -10.89
CA ILE A 156 -3.42 9.91 -10.75
C ILE A 156 -3.58 10.53 -12.15
N LEU A 157 -2.58 10.39 -13.01
CA LEU A 157 -2.64 10.91 -14.39
C LEU A 157 -3.82 10.28 -15.16
N MET A 158 -4.04 8.98 -15.03
CA MET A 158 -5.20 8.32 -15.63
C MET A 158 -6.50 8.93 -15.11
N SER A 159 -6.62 9.07 -13.79
CA SER A 159 -7.83 9.59 -13.14
C SER A 159 -8.17 11.01 -13.56
N PHE A 160 -7.16 11.86 -13.83
CA PHE A 160 -7.39 13.18 -14.40
C PHE A 160 -8.01 13.13 -15.81
N VAL A 161 -7.62 12.16 -16.64
CA VAL A 161 -8.26 11.95 -17.96
C VAL A 161 -9.71 11.49 -17.79
N LEU A 162 -10.00 10.60 -16.83
CA LEU A 162 -11.37 10.12 -16.56
C LEU A 162 -12.31 11.21 -16.05
N VAL A 163 -11.81 12.11 -15.21
CA VAL A 163 -12.60 13.23 -14.66
C VAL A 163 -12.88 14.29 -15.72
N SER A 164 -12.03 14.40 -16.74
CA SER A 164 -12.20 15.42 -17.78
C SER A 164 -13.36 15.07 -18.72
N PRO A 165 -14.45 15.88 -18.72
CA PRO A 165 -15.62 15.63 -19.57
C PRO A 165 -15.29 15.80 -21.07
N TYR A 166 -14.13 16.39 -21.40
CA TYR A 166 -13.63 16.52 -22.76
C TYR A 166 -13.13 15.19 -23.33
N TYR A 167 -12.51 14.35 -22.51
CA TYR A 167 -11.89 13.09 -22.93
C TYR A 167 -12.77 11.87 -22.67
N CYS A 168 -13.63 11.91 -21.63
CA CYS A 168 -14.60 10.86 -21.39
C CYS A 168 -15.94 11.40 -20.86
N LYS A 169 -16.94 11.40 -21.73
CA LYS A 169 -18.30 11.85 -21.42
C LYS A 169 -19.17 10.76 -20.77
N ASP A 170 -18.95 9.49 -21.16
CA ASP A 170 -19.78 8.34 -20.74
C ASP A 170 -19.06 7.39 -19.75
N GLY A 171 -17.96 7.84 -19.17
CA GLY A 171 -17.17 7.06 -18.21
C GLY A 171 -17.73 7.10 -16.79
N PRO A 172 -17.19 6.27 -15.86
CA PRO A 172 -17.60 6.24 -14.46
C PRO A 172 -17.06 7.45 -13.68
N GLN A 173 -17.52 8.66 -14.04
CA GLN A 173 -17.03 9.93 -13.49
C GLN A 173 -17.19 9.99 -11.97
N THR A 174 -18.30 9.49 -11.43
CA THR A 174 -18.55 9.40 -9.98
C THR A 174 -17.49 8.58 -9.25
N LEU A 175 -17.07 7.45 -9.83
CA LEU A 175 -16.00 6.63 -9.26
C LEU A 175 -14.66 7.38 -9.30
N ALA A 176 -14.38 8.08 -10.40
CA ALA A 176 -13.15 8.87 -10.54
C ALA A 176 -13.08 10.04 -9.53
N TYR A 177 -14.19 10.72 -9.25
CA TYR A 177 -14.25 11.79 -8.23
C TYR A 177 -13.97 11.29 -6.81
N ILE A 178 -14.32 10.05 -6.49
CA ILE A 178 -14.02 9.43 -5.18
C ILE A 178 -12.58 8.87 -5.18
N PHE A 179 -12.15 8.29 -6.30
CA PHE A 179 -10.87 7.61 -6.42
C PHE A 179 -9.69 8.59 -6.45
N LEU A 180 -9.81 9.71 -7.16
CA LEU A 180 -8.72 10.68 -7.32
C LEU A 180 -8.24 11.30 -5.98
N PRO A 181 -9.12 11.80 -5.09
CA PRO A 181 -8.70 12.29 -3.78
C PRO A 181 -8.03 11.21 -2.92
N ASN A 182 -8.53 9.96 -2.98
CA ASN A 182 -7.92 8.84 -2.27
C ASN A 182 -6.50 8.56 -2.77
N LEU A 183 -6.30 8.51 -4.09
CA LEU A 183 -4.99 8.32 -4.70
C LEU A 183 -3.99 9.42 -4.31
N VAL A 184 -4.42 10.68 -4.33
CA VAL A 184 -3.57 11.82 -3.93
C VAL A 184 -3.18 11.72 -2.46
N LEU A 185 -4.11 11.36 -1.57
CA LEU A 185 -3.84 11.20 -0.15
C LEU A 185 -2.88 10.02 0.11
N VAL A 186 -3.11 8.86 -0.51
CA VAL A 186 -2.21 7.70 -0.39
C VAL A 186 -0.82 8.04 -0.94
N TYR A 187 -0.74 8.69 -2.10
CA TYR A 187 0.53 9.15 -2.66
C TYR A 187 1.28 10.07 -1.70
N TYR A 188 0.60 11.05 -1.09
CA TYR A 188 1.19 11.95 -0.10
C TYR A 188 1.73 11.19 1.11
N LEU A 189 0.97 10.21 1.63
CA LEU A 189 1.41 9.41 2.77
C LEU A 189 2.62 8.52 2.41
N PHE A 190 2.67 7.96 1.21
CA PHE A 190 3.83 7.22 0.70
C PHE A 190 5.04 8.14 0.49
N TYR A 191 4.84 9.33 -0.05
CA TYR A 191 5.90 10.33 -0.20
C TYR A 191 6.45 10.75 1.17
N GLN A 192 5.58 10.97 2.16
CA GLN A 192 5.98 11.27 3.54
C GLN A 192 6.75 10.10 4.15
N PHE A 193 6.30 8.86 3.95
CA PHE A 193 7.02 7.66 4.39
C PHE A 193 8.40 7.54 3.73
N PHE A 194 8.47 7.76 2.42
CA PHE A 194 9.71 7.70 1.64
C PHE A 194 10.69 8.76 2.12
N LYS A 195 10.22 10.00 2.29
CA LYS A 195 11.03 11.09 2.83
C LYS A 195 11.54 10.73 4.22
N ARG A 196 10.69 10.30 5.14
CA ARG A 196 11.10 9.93 6.51
C ARG A 196 12.07 8.75 6.60
N THR A 197 11.97 7.79 5.68
CA THR A 197 12.74 6.53 5.74
C THR A 197 14.05 6.59 4.95
N TYR A 198 14.10 7.36 3.86
CA TYR A 198 15.20 7.32 2.90
C TYR A 198 15.90 8.66 2.63
N LEU A 199 15.18 9.79 2.69
CA LEU A 199 15.75 11.12 2.41
C LEU A 199 15.96 11.97 3.67
N GLY A 200 15.24 11.64 4.73
CA GLY A 200 15.05 12.45 5.92
C GLY A 200 16.12 12.18 6.94
N THR A 201 16.99 13.17 7.08
CA THR A 201 17.90 13.51 8.18
C THR A 201 17.21 13.78 9.52
N ASP A 202 15.97 13.30 9.69
CA ASP A 202 15.18 13.39 10.90
C ASP A 202 15.26 12.05 11.63
N HIS A 203 16.40 11.82 12.28
CA HIS A 203 16.32 11.39 13.66
C HIS A 203 15.95 12.63 14.50
N PRO A 204 14.67 12.95 14.77
CA PRO A 204 14.40 13.44 16.10
C PRO A 204 14.81 12.26 16.96
N ASN A 205 15.90 12.43 17.69
CA ASN A 205 16.40 11.53 18.72
C ASN A 205 15.19 10.87 19.42
N LYS A 206 14.79 9.67 18.96
CA LYS A 206 13.51 9.06 19.37
C LYS A 206 13.58 8.51 20.80
N TYR A 207 14.71 8.76 21.45
CA TYR A 207 14.85 8.84 22.88
C TYR A 207 15.30 10.28 23.21
N PRO A 208 14.53 11.11 23.96
CA PRO A 208 15.22 11.97 24.90
C PRO A 208 16.06 11.00 25.73
N ASN A 209 17.39 11.07 25.59
CA ASN A 209 18.31 10.11 26.15
C ASN A 209 18.18 10.16 27.68
N LYS A 210 17.23 9.37 28.23
CA LYS A 210 16.92 9.27 29.66
C LYS A 210 18.19 8.87 30.41
N THR A 211 19.07 8.13 29.74
CA THR A 211 20.41 7.78 30.19
C THR A 211 21.32 9.01 30.31
N ASN A 212 21.33 9.96 29.35
CA ASN A 212 22.09 11.21 29.48
C ASN A 212 21.58 12.13 30.58
N LYS A 213 20.25 12.25 30.77
CA LYS A 213 19.70 13.03 31.90
C LYS A 213 20.06 12.38 33.24
N LYS A 214 20.01 11.05 33.33
CA LYS A 214 20.37 10.32 34.55
C LYS A 214 21.88 10.37 34.83
N LEU A 215 22.72 10.33 33.78
CA LEU A 215 24.18 10.52 33.88
C LEU A 215 24.55 11.95 34.30
N GLN A 216 23.88 12.98 33.75
CA GLN A 216 24.08 14.37 34.18
C GLN A 216 23.68 14.57 35.65
N GLN A 217 22.54 14.00 36.08
CA GLN A 217 22.11 14.05 37.48
C GLN A 217 23.09 13.32 38.42
N LEU A 218 23.62 12.16 38.00
CA LEU A 218 24.64 11.43 38.75
C LEU A 218 25.97 12.19 38.82
N GLN A 219 26.38 12.84 37.72
CA GLN A 219 27.59 13.68 37.69
C GLN A 219 27.45 14.91 38.57
N GLU A 220 26.30 15.59 38.57
CA GLU A 220 26.02 16.70 39.48
C GLU A 220 25.96 16.25 40.94
N GLN A 221 25.37 15.08 41.23
CA GLN A 221 25.38 14.51 42.59
C GLN A 221 26.80 14.21 43.06
N TYR A 222 27.65 13.64 42.19
CA TYR A 222 29.06 13.38 42.50
C TYR A 222 29.85 14.67 42.74
N GLN A 223 29.63 15.71 41.93
CA GLN A 223 30.24 17.04 42.11
C GLN A 223 29.83 17.69 43.44
N ARG A 224 28.52 17.65 43.78
CA ARG A 224 28.00 18.15 45.07
C ARG A 224 28.59 17.39 46.26
N GLN A 225 28.73 16.07 46.16
CA GLN A 225 29.36 15.26 47.21
C GLN A 225 30.85 15.60 47.37
N LYS A 226 31.57 15.90 46.30
CA LYS A 226 32.98 16.28 46.35
C LYS A 226 33.19 17.66 47.00
N GLN A 227 32.30 18.61 46.72
CA GLN A 227 32.30 19.94 47.36
C GLN A 227 31.98 19.86 48.85
N ASN A 228 30.97 19.07 49.24
CA ASN A 228 30.60 18.89 50.64
C ASN A 228 31.60 18.01 51.41
N GLY A 229 32.22 17.01 50.77
CA GLY A 229 33.25 16.17 51.36
C GLY A 229 34.59 16.89 51.59
N GLY A 230 34.90 17.91 50.79
CA GLY A 230 36.04 18.81 51.03
C GLY A 230 35.87 19.68 52.29
N GLN A 231 34.62 19.93 52.72
CA GLN A 231 34.34 20.70 53.93
C GLN A 231 34.53 19.88 55.23
N TRP A 232 34.40 18.55 55.18
CA TRP A 232 34.66 17.67 56.34
C TRP A 232 36.16 17.45 56.61
N SER A 233 37.02 17.61 55.61
CA SER A 233 38.48 17.47 55.79
C SER A 233 39.17 18.72 56.37
N GLN A 234 38.48 19.87 56.44
CA GLN A 234 39.03 21.11 57.03
C GLN A 234 38.50 21.41 58.43
N LYS A 235 37.55 20.63 58.96
CA LYS A 235 37.03 20.77 60.34
C LYS A 235 37.63 19.76 61.34
N SER A 236 38.61 18.95 60.92
CA SER A 236 39.27 17.95 61.77
C SER A 236 40.77 18.23 61.99
N LYS A 237 41.15 19.52 62.09
CA LYS A 237 42.42 19.95 62.68
C LYS A 237 42.15 20.88 63.84
#